data_AF-A0A438CBP9-F1
#
_entry.id   AF-A0A438CBP9-F1
#
_cell.length_a   1.000
_cell.length_b   1.000
_cell.length_c   1.000
_cell.angle_alpha   90.00
_cell.angle_beta   90.00
_cell.angle_gamma   90.00
#
_symmetry.space_group_name_H-M   'P 1'
#
loop_
_entity.id
_entity.type
_entity.pdbx_description
1 polymer ?
#
loop_
_entity_poly.entity_id
_entity_poly.type
_entity_poly.pdbx_seq_one_letter_code
_entity_poly.pdbx_strand_id
1 'polypeptide(L)'
;MLNYMALFGNFINVTSIQVESIIPGSLPSSVTGPVILVVNRADGDEEVTAAGSNIMGVVLLQELPHLSHLGVRARQASLMLSSIAEFVFVTCEDDDKIADIQKLNGKCVRLEASSAGVNIFLSLSDNSTGDFPGKDLSGNGSSTVEAPKVNNSSWSTDIASGSTQGNHTQVVVQLADADTQTSGAKAAACGRLASLGAVSDKVYSDQGVPASFKVPTGAVIPFGSMELALEQSKSIEAFVSLVEKIETATMESGDLDKLCSAGLYESIPNVSLSNPIVFGNAVSRVWASLYTRRAVLSRRAAGVAQKDATMAVLVQELLSPDLSFVLHTLSPTDHDHNSVEAEIAPGLGETLASGTRGTPWRLSSGKFDGLVRTLAFANFSEELLVLGAGPADGEVIRLTVDYSKKPMTIDPIFRRQLGQRLGAVGFFLERKFGCPQDVEGCVVEKTSSLSKLAPNPSKSFNKKSHMVSQRM
;
A
#
# COMPACT_ATOMS: atom_id res chain seq x y z
N MET A 1 3.71 22.31 12.85
CA MET A 1 4.10 21.18 13.74
C MET A 1 4.31 19.97 12.83
N LEU A 2 5.37 19.17 12.96
CA LEU A 2 5.49 17.95 12.13
C LEU A 2 4.48 16.94 12.69
N ASN A 3 3.48 16.52 11.92
CA ASN A 3 2.60 15.43 12.31
C ASN A 3 3.34 14.11 12.05
N TYR A 4 3.65 13.38 13.13
CA TYR A 4 4.70 12.36 13.13
C TYR A 4 4.19 11.00 12.67
N MET A 5 4.76 10.51 11.57
CA MET A 5 5.23 9.12 11.49
C MET A 5 6.76 9.24 11.62
N ALA A 6 7.35 8.62 12.62
CA ALA A 6 8.80 8.52 12.73
C ALA A 6 9.10 7.06 13.00
N LEU A 7 9.62 6.37 11.99
CA LEU A 7 10.50 5.25 12.26
C LEU A 7 11.76 5.87 12.87
N PHE A 8 12.11 5.45 14.08
CA PHE A 8 13.23 5.98 14.84
C PHE A 8 14.50 5.92 14.00
N GLY A 9 15.30 6.98 13.98
CA GLY A 9 16.52 7.00 13.18
C GLY A 9 17.35 8.26 13.38
N ASN A 10 18.63 8.09 13.68
CA ASN A 10 19.61 9.17 13.73
C ASN A 10 20.66 8.97 12.64
N PHE A 11 20.59 9.81 11.63
CA PHE A 11 21.51 9.78 10.51
C PHE A 11 22.45 10.98 10.55
N ILE A 12 23.75 10.74 10.45
CA ILE A 12 24.79 11.77 10.36
C ILE A 12 25.44 11.65 8.98
N ASN A 13 25.66 12.79 8.32
CA ASN A 13 26.29 12.89 7.00
C ASN A 13 25.52 12.24 5.84
N VAL A 14 24.23 12.56 5.70
CA VAL A 14 23.36 12.05 4.63
C VAL A 14 23.05 13.17 3.64
N THR A 15 23.08 12.90 2.33
CA THR A 15 22.75 13.93 1.34
C THR A 15 21.24 14.06 1.21
N SER A 16 20.69 15.27 1.34
CA SER A 16 19.26 15.49 1.06
C SER A 16 19.05 15.82 -0.41
N ILE A 17 18.16 15.10 -1.08
CA ILE A 17 17.83 15.32 -2.49
C ILE A 17 16.32 15.56 -2.61
N GLN A 18 15.95 16.71 -3.17
CA GLN A 18 14.56 17.04 -3.40
C GLN A 18 14.10 16.54 -4.77
N VAL A 19 12.95 15.86 -4.77
CA VAL A 19 12.28 15.35 -5.97
C VAL A 19 10.80 15.68 -5.93
N GLU A 20 10.19 15.72 -7.11
CA GLU A 20 8.76 16.02 -7.23
C GLU A 20 7.89 14.87 -6.70
N SER A 21 8.20 13.63 -7.10
CA SER A 21 7.58 12.41 -6.61
C SER A 21 8.60 11.25 -6.63
N ILE A 22 8.28 10.16 -5.91
CA ILE A 22 9.14 8.97 -5.87
C ILE A 22 8.85 8.11 -7.10
N ILE A 23 9.65 8.30 -8.15
CA ILE A 23 9.65 7.46 -9.33
C ILE A 23 10.97 6.70 -9.42
N PRO A 24 11.00 5.51 -10.02
CA PRO A 24 12.25 4.83 -10.21
C PRO A 24 13.17 5.64 -11.12
N GLY A 25 14.45 5.74 -10.77
CA GLY A 25 15.44 6.61 -11.42
C GLY A 25 15.36 8.09 -11.04
N SER A 26 14.63 8.46 -9.97
CA SER A 26 14.64 9.82 -9.41
C SER A 26 16.01 10.28 -8.90
N LEU A 27 16.92 9.34 -8.58
CA LEU A 27 18.28 9.68 -8.14
C LEU A 27 19.24 9.76 -9.33
N PRO A 28 20.05 10.84 -9.44
CA PRO A 28 21.15 10.90 -10.39
C PRO A 28 22.15 9.77 -10.12
N SER A 29 22.64 9.12 -11.17
CA SER A 29 23.64 8.04 -11.10
C SER A 29 24.97 8.46 -10.45
N SER A 30 25.21 9.76 -10.29
CA SER A 30 26.38 10.35 -9.62
C SER A 30 26.33 10.28 -8.08
N VAL A 31 25.19 9.94 -7.48
CA VAL A 31 24.99 9.93 -6.02
C VAL A 31 25.16 8.52 -5.48
N THR A 32 26.30 8.23 -4.85
CA THR A 32 26.66 6.90 -4.34
C THR A 32 26.62 6.77 -2.82
N GLY A 33 26.52 7.89 -2.08
CA GLY A 33 26.41 7.93 -0.62
C GLY A 33 24.98 7.75 -0.10
N PRO A 34 24.77 7.70 1.23
CA PRO A 34 23.43 7.64 1.82
C PRO A 34 22.61 8.89 1.49
N VAL A 35 21.32 8.70 1.18
CA VAL A 35 20.41 9.78 0.75
C VAL A 35 19.15 9.84 1.61
N ILE A 36 18.71 11.05 1.94
CA ILE A 36 17.33 11.34 2.37
C ILE A 36 16.62 12.01 1.20
N LEU A 37 15.50 11.42 0.80
CA LEU A 37 14.68 11.92 -0.30
C LEU A 37 13.65 12.90 0.24
N VAL A 38 13.71 14.16 -0.18
CA VAL A 38 12.68 15.16 0.14
C VAL A 38 11.67 15.17 -1.00
N VAL A 39 10.42 14.83 -0.74
CA VAL A 39 9.41 14.56 -1.77
C VAL A 39 8.31 15.61 -1.69
N ASN A 40 8.02 16.29 -2.79
CA ASN A 40 6.96 17.32 -2.80
C ASN A 40 5.57 16.70 -2.72
N ARG A 41 5.32 15.64 -3.49
CA ARG A 41 4.02 14.98 -3.60
C ARG A 41 4.14 13.47 -3.58
N ALA A 42 3.18 12.83 -2.92
CA ALA A 42 3.00 11.40 -2.98
C ALA A 42 1.52 11.07 -3.03
N ASP A 43 1.17 10.13 -3.92
CA ASP A 43 -0.19 9.63 -4.07
C ASP A 43 -0.44 8.42 -3.15
N GLY A 44 0.57 8.03 -2.37
CA GLY A 44 0.52 6.86 -1.50
C GLY A 44 0.91 5.60 -2.24
N ASP A 45 1.02 5.64 -3.56
CA ASP A 45 1.22 4.44 -4.31
C ASP A 45 2.69 4.00 -4.40
N GLU A 46 3.66 4.86 -4.07
CA GLU A 46 5.09 4.81 -4.40
C GLU A 46 5.89 3.63 -3.82
N GLU A 47 6.98 3.25 -4.51
CA GLU A 47 7.91 2.22 -4.06
C GLU A 47 9.28 2.86 -3.82
N VAL A 48 9.63 3.04 -2.54
CA VAL A 48 10.82 3.78 -2.11
C VAL A 48 12.11 3.16 -2.64
N THR A 49 12.23 1.84 -2.59
CA THR A 49 13.42 1.09 -3.04
C THR A 49 13.71 1.28 -4.52
N ALA A 50 12.69 1.59 -5.32
CA ALA A 50 12.84 1.78 -6.75
C ALA A 50 13.54 3.10 -7.11
N ALA A 51 13.55 4.10 -6.22
CA ALA A 51 14.27 5.36 -6.43
C ALA A 51 15.80 5.21 -6.21
N GLY A 52 16.25 4.20 -5.46
CA GLY A 52 17.65 3.82 -5.30
C GLY A 52 17.91 3.05 -4.01
N SER A 53 18.90 2.15 -4.02
CA SER A 53 19.24 1.28 -2.87
C SER A 53 19.96 2.00 -1.73
N ASN A 54 20.44 3.23 -1.96
CA ASN A 54 21.13 4.09 -1.00
C ASN A 54 20.19 5.07 -0.27
N ILE A 55 18.87 4.94 -0.45
CA ILE A 55 17.89 5.77 0.25
C ILE A 55 17.72 5.27 1.69
N MET A 56 18.04 6.14 2.64
CA MET A 56 17.96 5.90 4.07
C MET A 56 16.69 6.50 4.70
N GLY A 57 16.01 7.39 3.99
CA GLY A 57 14.74 7.93 4.44
C GLY A 57 14.02 8.81 3.42
N VAL A 58 12.76 9.10 3.68
CA VAL A 58 11.88 9.96 2.89
C VAL A 58 11.27 11.03 3.81
N VAL A 59 11.33 12.28 3.37
CA VAL A 59 10.64 13.42 3.98
C VAL A 59 9.61 13.92 2.98
N LEU A 60 8.35 13.55 3.18
CA LEU A 60 7.23 13.97 2.36
C LEU A 60 6.73 15.35 2.82
N LEU A 61 6.71 16.32 1.92
CA LEU A 61 6.28 17.71 2.17
C LEU A 61 4.76 17.90 1.99
N GLN A 62 4.01 16.80 2.09
CA GLN A 62 2.58 16.73 1.96
C GLN A 62 2.03 15.87 3.11
N GLU A 63 0.83 16.20 3.60
CA GLU A 63 0.10 15.33 4.50
C GLU A 63 -0.38 14.07 3.75
N LEU A 64 -0.03 12.91 4.29
CA LEU A 64 -0.44 11.62 3.78
C LEU A 64 -0.97 10.80 4.99
N PRO A 65 -2.11 10.08 4.87
CA PRO A 65 -2.57 9.20 5.93
C PRO A 65 -1.43 8.29 6.43
N HIS A 66 -1.33 8.08 7.74
CA HIS A 66 -0.16 7.39 8.30
C HIS A 66 -0.17 5.89 7.93
N LEU A 67 -1.34 5.34 7.60
CA LEU A 67 -1.52 4.01 7.03
C LEU A 67 -1.67 4.02 5.50
N SER A 68 -1.34 5.11 4.84
CA SER A 68 -1.27 5.13 3.37
C SER A 68 -0.32 4.04 2.88
N HIS A 69 -0.60 3.51 1.69
CA HIS A 69 0.19 2.42 1.11
C HIS A 69 1.69 2.79 0.96
N LEU A 70 2.05 4.07 0.91
CA LEU A 70 3.45 4.53 0.88
C LEU A 70 4.07 4.42 2.25
N GLY A 71 3.37 4.84 3.31
CA GLY A 71 3.85 4.68 4.68
C GLY A 71 4.09 3.20 5.02
N VAL A 72 3.17 2.32 4.64
CA VAL A 72 3.29 0.86 4.82
C VAL A 72 4.45 0.29 4.00
N ARG A 73 4.59 0.65 2.71
CA ARG A 73 5.69 0.17 1.85
C ARG A 73 7.06 0.68 2.27
N ALA A 74 7.17 1.95 2.66
CA ALA A 74 8.39 2.51 3.21
C ALA A 74 8.85 1.73 4.46
N ARG A 75 7.91 1.28 5.30
CA ARG A 75 8.17 0.45 6.47
C ARG A 75 8.57 -0.99 6.11
N GLN A 76 7.88 -1.61 5.16
CA GLN A 76 8.24 -2.96 4.68
C GLN A 76 9.64 -3.00 4.05
N ALA A 77 10.03 -1.96 3.30
CA ALA A 77 11.37 -1.81 2.78
C ALA A 77 12.44 -1.81 3.90
N SER A 78 12.14 -1.20 5.06
CA SER A 78 13.01 -1.21 6.24
C SER A 78 13.24 -2.60 6.83
N LEU A 79 12.31 -3.55 6.65
CA LEU A 79 12.44 -4.93 7.16
C LEU A 79 13.24 -5.85 6.22
N MET A 80 13.34 -5.52 4.92
CA MET A 80 14.15 -6.26 3.95
C MET A 80 15.64 -5.87 3.97
N LEU A 81 15.94 -4.62 4.35
CA LEU A 81 17.32 -4.12 4.47
C LEU A 81 17.90 -4.52 5.84
N SER A 82 18.50 -5.71 5.89
CA SER A 82 19.14 -6.36 7.05
C SER A 82 19.46 -5.46 8.28
N SER A 83 18.89 -5.82 9.44
CA SER A 83 19.35 -5.67 10.85
C SER A 83 20.13 -4.45 11.38
N ILE A 84 20.51 -3.43 10.62
CA ILE A 84 21.39 -2.34 11.11
C ILE A 84 21.01 -0.93 10.59
N ALA A 85 20.16 -0.78 9.57
CA ALA A 85 19.78 0.54 9.05
C ALA A 85 18.30 0.86 9.30
N GLU A 86 18.04 1.79 10.21
CA GLU A 86 16.69 2.28 10.53
C GLU A 86 16.17 3.19 9.40
N PHE A 87 15.23 2.76 8.56
CA PHE A 87 14.69 3.62 7.50
C PHE A 87 13.77 4.71 8.10
N VAL A 88 13.97 5.99 7.78
CA VAL A 88 13.16 7.09 8.33
C VAL A 88 12.14 7.60 7.31
N PHE A 89 10.84 7.53 7.62
CA PHE A 89 9.77 8.16 6.82
C PHE A 89 9.12 9.27 7.66
N VAL A 90 9.01 10.49 7.12
CA VAL A 90 8.47 11.67 7.83
C VAL A 90 7.56 12.46 6.90
N THR A 91 6.43 12.95 7.43
CA THR A 91 5.55 13.91 6.76
C THR A 91 5.68 15.30 7.40
N CYS A 92 5.78 16.36 6.59
CA CYS A 92 5.85 17.75 7.04
C CYS A 92 4.74 18.58 6.37
N GLU A 93 3.99 19.32 7.19
CA GLU A 93 2.84 20.16 6.76
C GLU A 93 3.07 21.65 7.02
N ASP A 94 4.18 21.99 7.67
CA ASP A 94 4.44 23.33 8.19
C ASP A 94 5.22 24.12 7.13
N ASP A 95 4.56 25.07 6.47
CA ASP A 95 5.12 25.82 5.33
C ASP A 95 6.48 26.45 5.63
N ASP A 96 6.68 26.97 6.84
CA ASP A 96 7.95 27.56 7.27
C ASP A 96 9.04 26.49 7.36
N LYS A 97 8.72 25.32 7.92
CA LYS A 97 9.65 24.17 7.97
C LYS A 97 9.90 23.57 6.60
N ILE A 98 8.90 23.51 5.74
CA ILE A 98 9.04 23.04 4.35
C ILE A 98 10.05 23.95 3.63
N ALA A 99 9.89 25.28 3.75
CA ALA A 99 10.83 26.24 3.17
C ALA A 99 12.26 26.06 3.70
N ASP A 100 12.42 25.73 4.99
CA ASP A 100 13.73 25.46 5.57
C ASP A 100 14.34 24.13 5.09
N ILE A 101 13.55 23.06 4.98
CA ILE A 101 13.99 21.76 4.46
C ILE A 101 14.40 21.89 2.98
N GLN A 102 13.66 22.66 2.18
CA GLN A 102 14.00 22.90 0.77
C GLN A 102 15.35 23.59 0.58
N LYS A 103 15.77 24.47 1.52
CA LYS A 103 17.11 25.11 1.49
C LYS A 103 18.26 24.12 1.70
N LEU A 104 17.97 22.89 2.13
CA LEU A 104 18.97 21.84 2.37
C LEU A 104 19.24 20.98 1.13
N ASN A 105 18.49 21.16 0.03
CA ASN A 105 18.67 20.35 -1.18
C ASN A 105 20.13 20.33 -1.68
N GLY A 106 20.65 19.13 -1.92
CA GLY A 106 22.03 18.85 -2.33
C GLY A 106 23.08 18.96 -1.23
N LYS A 107 22.69 19.27 0.02
CA LYS A 107 23.62 19.44 1.15
C LYS A 107 23.68 18.19 2.03
N CYS A 108 24.77 18.09 2.78
CA CYS A 108 24.97 17.06 3.79
C CYS A 108 24.21 17.45 5.07
N VAL A 109 23.28 16.60 5.50
CA VAL A 109 22.40 16.85 6.63
C VAL A 109 22.54 15.77 7.70
N ARG A 110 22.19 16.18 8.92
CA ARG A 110 21.89 15.30 10.05
C ARG A 110 20.38 15.28 10.24
N LEU A 111 19.80 14.08 10.26
CA LEU A 111 18.39 13.85 10.50
C LEU A 111 18.24 13.14 11.84
N GLU A 112 17.45 13.71 12.73
CA GLU A 112 17.06 13.09 13.99
C GLU A 112 15.55 12.93 14.00
N ALA A 113 15.06 11.69 14.04
CA ALA A 113 13.63 11.39 14.07
C ALA A 113 13.28 10.58 15.33
N SER A 114 12.28 11.06 16.08
CA SER A 114 11.77 10.43 17.29
C SER A 114 10.26 10.63 17.41
N SER A 115 9.63 9.92 18.35
CA SER A 115 8.22 10.13 18.72
C SER A 115 7.92 11.54 19.28
N ALA A 116 8.94 12.31 19.66
CA ALA A 116 8.80 13.68 20.16
C ALA A 116 9.05 14.76 19.10
N GLY A 117 9.67 14.42 17.96
CA GLY A 117 10.23 15.43 17.06
C GLY A 117 11.04 14.86 15.91
N VAL A 118 11.02 15.57 14.77
CA VAL A 118 11.95 15.39 13.66
C VAL A 118 12.71 16.70 13.47
N ASN A 119 14.04 16.61 13.45
CA ASN A 119 14.90 17.75 13.18
C ASN A 119 15.87 17.43 12.05
N ILE A 120 16.03 18.37 11.12
CA ILE A 120 16.98 18.28 10.00
C ILE A 120 17.93 19.47 10.09
N PHE A 121 19.22 19.21 10.22
CA PHE A 121 20.25 20.23 10.34
C PHE A 121 21.36 20.03 9.31
N LEU A 122 22.07 21.10 8.94
CA LEU A 122 23.31 20.98 8.17
C LEU A 122 24.37 20.27 9.00
N SER A 123 25.02 19.26 8.41
CA SER A 123 26.20 18.67 9.01
C SER A 123 27.38 19.62 8.83
N LEU A 124 27.85 20.24 9.91
CA LEU A 124 29.10 21.01 9.90
C LEU A 124 30.25 20.00 9.81
N SER A 125 30.96 19.98 8.68
CA SER A 125 32.25 19.30 8.60
C SER A 125 33.23 20.02 9.54
N ASP A 126 33.79 19.31 10.51
CA ASP A 126 34.91 19.80 11.32
C ASP A 126 36.12 20.08 10.41
N ASN A 127 36.25 21.34 9.97
CA ASN A 127 37.50 21.88 9.49
C ASN A 127 38.37 22.18 10.72
N SER A 128 39.11 21.19 11.21
CA SER A 128 40.29 21.42 12.03
C SER A 128 41.51 20.78 11.38
N THR A 129 42.22 21.62 10.62
CA THR A 129 43.65 21.48 10.38
C THR A 129 44.36 21.46 11.74
N GLY A 130 44.78 20.27 12.17
CA GLY A 130 45.53 20.03 13.41
C GLY A 130 46.72 19.12 13.11
N ASP A 131 47.86 19.77 13.00
CA ASP A 131 49.21 19.27 12.76
C ASP A 131 49.65 18.16 13.74
N PHE A 132 50.20 17.04 13.25
CA PHE A 132 51.10 16.11 13.97
C PHE A 132 51.87 15.23 12.96
N PRO A 133 53.10 14.77 13.30
CA PRO A 133 54.26 14.86 12.42
C PRO A 133 54.58 13.54 11.73
N GLY A 134 55.24 13.66 10.58
CA GLY A 134 55.69 12.54 9.77
C GLY A 134 56.63 11.58 10.49
N LYS A 135 56.43 10.29 10.18
CA LYS A 135 57.50 9.29 10.19
C LYS A 135 57.18 8.17 9.20
N ASP A 136 57.73 8.30 8.00
CA ASP A 136 57.88 7.20 7.05
C ASP A 136 58.81 6.13 7.64
N LEU A 137 58.36 4.88 7.68
CA LEU A 137 59.22 3.70 7.58
C LEU A 137 58.44 2.54 6.93
N SER A 138 58.68 2.36 5.64
CA SER A 138 58.97 1.10 4.94
C SER A 138 58.72 -0.21 5.71
N GLY A 139 57.87 -1.08 5.14
CA GLY A 139 57.79 -2.50 5.49
C GLY A 139 57.08 -3.32 4.41
N ASN A 140 57.85 -3.84 3.46
CA ASN A 140 57.43 -4.86 2.48
C ASN A 140 57.05 -6.16 3.21
N GLY A 141 55.90 -6.73 2.87
CA GLY A 141 55.45 -8.03 3.39
C GLY A 141 54.44 -8.69 2.47
N SER A 142 54.93 -9.36 1.43
CA SER A 142 54.16 -10.30 0.62
C SER A 142 53.83 -11.55 1.45
N SER A 143 52.56 -11.96 1.48
CA SER A 143 52.21 -13.38 1.52
C SER A 143 50.80 -13.61 0.99
N THR A 144 50.75 -14.42 -0.06
CA THR A 144 49.60 -15.07 -0.69
C THR A 144 49.01 -16.13 0.24
N VAL A 145 47.68 -16.14 0.43
CA VAL A 145 46.92 -17.36 0.77
C VAL A 145 45.57 -17.33 0.05
N GLU A 146 45.23 -18.49 -0.53
CA GLU A 146 44.20 -18.79 -1.51
C GLU A 146 42.75 -18.58 -1.05
N ALA A 147 41.90 -18.26 -2.03
CA ALA A 147 40.44 -18.33 -1.95
C ALA A 147 39.95 -19.79 -2.05
N PRO A 148 38.94 -20.22 -1.27
CA PRO A 148 38.31 -21.51 -1.48
C PRO A 148 37.36 -21.45 -2.68
N LYS A 149 37.65 -22.28 -3.68
CA LYS A 149 36.73 -22.66 -4.78
C LYS A 149 35.54 -23.42 -4.21
N VAL A 150 34.32 -23.02 -4.58
CA VAL A 150 33.14 -23.89 -4.52
C VAL A 150 32.58 -24.03 -5.93
N ASN A 151 32.30 -25.30 -6.26
CA ASN A 151 32.16 -25.86 -7.58
C ASN A 151 30.98 -25.31 -8.40
N ASN A 152 31.28 -24.99 -9.67
CA ASN A 152 30.32 -24.94 -10.75
C ASN A 152 29.75 -26.35 -10.99
N SER A 153 28.51 -26.59 -10.58
CA SER A 153 27.68 -27.64 -11.19
C SER A 153 26.77 -26.99 -12.23
N SER A 154 27.13 -27.22 -13.49
CA SER A 154 26.29 -26.99 -14.67
C SER A 154 24.94 -27.68 -14.48
N TRP A 155 23.85 -26.89 -14.44
CA TRP A 155 22.53 -27.40 -14.76
C TRP A 155 22.21 -27.01 -16.20
N SER A 156 22.46 -28.00 -17.05
CA SER A 156 21.98 -28.06 -18.41
C SER A 156 20.45 -27.99 -18.44
N THR A 157 19.99 -27.35 -19.50
CA THR A 157 18.63 -27.30 -20.02
C THR A 157 17.91 -28.65 -19.97
N ASP A 158 16.86 -28.73 -19.17
CA ASP A 158 15.73 -29.63 -19.42
C ASP A 158 14.46 -28.80 -19.41
N ILE A 159 14.03 -28.41 -20.60
CA ILE A 159 12.66 -27.97 -20.87
C ILE A 159 11.77 -29.19 -20.59
N ALA A 160 11.23 -29.26 -19.38
CA ALA A 160 10.12 -30.15 -19.09
C ALA A 160 8.88 -29.59 -19.76
N SER A 161 8.62 -30.08 -20.97
CA SER A 161 7.33 -30.05 -21.65
C SER A 161 6.29 -30.79 -20.80
N GLY A 162 5.75 -30.11 -19.80
CA GLY A 162 4.54 -30.51 -19.07
C GLY A 162 3.32 -30.28 -19.95
N SER A 163 3.12 -31.12 -20.96
CA SER A 163 1.87 -31.18 -21.72
C SER A 163 0.78 -31.79 -20.85
N THR A 164 0.04 -30.95 -20.10
CA THR A 164 -1.33 -31.30 -19.75
C THR A 164 -2.23 -30.89 -20.91
N GLN A 165 -2.48 -31.85 -21.80
CA GLN A 165 -3.67 -31.82 -22.65
C GLN A 165 -4.90 -31.85 -21.73
N GLY A 166 -5.41 -30.67 -21.39
CA GLY A 166 -6.70 -30.46 -20.78
C GLY A 166 -7.40 -29.35 -21.55
N ASN A 167 -8.64 -29.59 -21.99
CA ASN A 167 -9.49 -28.60 -22.66
C ASN A 167 -9.38 -27.22 -22.00
N HIS A 168 -8.76 -26.25 -22.70
CA HIS A 168 -8.79 -24.83 -22.30
C HIS A 168 -10.19 -24.23 -22.58
N THR A 169 -11.22 -24.79 -21.98
CA THR A 169 -12.49 -24.09 -21.75
C THR A 169 -12.30 -23.28 -20.48
N GLN A 170 -12.05 -21.98 -20.65
CA GLN A 170 -11.82 -21.04 -19.57
C GLN A 170 -13.09 -20.90 -18.74
N VAL A 171 -13.04 -21.36 -17.49
CA VAL A 171 -14.08 -21.17 -16.50
C VAL A 171 -13.60 -20.08 -15.57
N VAL A 172 -14.36 -18.98 -15.48
CA VAL A 172 -14.20 -17.96 -14.44
C VAL A 172 -14.09 -18.67 -13.08
N VAL A 173 -13.05 -18.37 -12.30
CA VAL A 173 -12.81 -19.04 -11.01
C VAL A 173 -13.67 -18.36 -9.96
N GLN A 174 -14.46 -19.13 -9.21
CA GLN A 174 -15.21 -18.56 -8.09
C GLN A 174 -14.23 -18.12 -7.00
N LEU A 175 -14.52 -17.03 -6.29
CA LEU A 175 -13.62 -16.50 -5.25
C LEU A 175 -13.30 -17.53 -4.16
N ALA A 176 -14.23 -18.45 -3.86
CA ALA A 176 -14.01 -19.53 -2.90
C ALA A 176 -12.94 -20.53 -3.33
N ASP A 177 -12.74 -20.69 -4.64
CA ASP A 177 -11.79 -21.62 -5.25
C ASP A 177 -10.49 -20.92 -5.71
N ALA A 178 -10.35 -19.61 -5.44
CA ALA A 178 -9.19 -18.83 -5.85
C ALA A 178 -7.92 -19.25 -5.09
N ASP A 179 -6.86 -19.57 -5.82
CA ASP A 179 -5.55 -19.88 -5.27
C ASP A 179 -4.43 -18.96 -5.81
N THR A 180 -3.26 -19.03 -5.18
CA THR A 180 -2.13 -18.15 -5.55
C THR A 180 -1.56 -18.46 -6.93
N GLN A 181 -1.65 -19.70 -7.39
CA GLN A 181 -1.04 -20.16 -8.64
C GLN A 181 -1.87 -19.74 -9.86
N THR A 182 -3.20 -19.72 -9.75
CA THR A 182 -4.10 -19.39 -10.87
C THR A 182 -4.70 -17.99 -10.76
N SER A 183 -4.90 -17.49 -9.54
CA SER A 183 -5.71 -16.29 -9.27
C SER A 183 -4.93 -15.18 -8.58
N GLY A 184 -3.69 -15.45 -8.17
CA GLY A 184 -2.81 -14.50 -7.48
C GLY A 184 -3.12 -14.35 -5.99
N ALA A 185 -2.16 -13.77 -5.25
CA ALA A 185 -2.20 -13.70 -3.79
C ALA A 185 -3.41 -12.96 -3.23
N LYS A 186 -3.81 -11.84 -3.87
CA LYS A 186 -4.94 -11.01 -3.43
C LYS A 186 -6.27 -11.77 -3.51
N ALA A 187 -6.56 -12.42 -4.64
CA ALA A 187 -7.79 -13.18 -4.79
C ALA A 187 -7.83 -14.39 -3.85
N ALA A 188 -6.71 -15.11 -3.69
CA ALA A 188 -6.60 -16.21 -2.74
C ALA A 188 -6.82 -15.76 -1.28
N ALA A 189 -6.28 -14.60 -0.90
CA ALA A 189 -6.52 -14.00 0.41
C ALA A 189 -8.01 -13.67 0.62
N CYS A 190 -8.67 -13.06 -0.37
CA CYS A 190 -10.11 -12.79 -0.34
C CYS A 190 -10.95 -14.06 -0.22
N GLY A 191 -10.61 -15.14 -0.93
CA GLY A 191 -11.25 -16.46 -0.80
C GLY A 191 -11.12 -17.05 0.60
N ARG A 192 -9.92 -16.95 1.21
CA ARG A 192 -9.71 -17.35 2.61
C ARG A 192 -10.50 -16.48 3.58
N LEU A 193 -10.54 -15.16 3.38
CA LEU A 193 -11.35 -14.25 4.19
C LEU A 193 -12.84 -14.59 4.10
N ALA A 194 -13.36 -14.96 2.92
CA ALA A 194 -14.76 -15.37 2.77
C ALA A 194 -15.07 -16.63 3.61
N SER A 195 -14.15 -17.60 3.60
CA SER A 195 -14.25 -18.80 4.44
C SER A 195 -14.21 -18.47 5.95
N LEU A 196 -13.33 -17.56 6.35
CA LEU A 196 -13.24 -17.07 7.74
C LEU A 196 -14.50 -16.29 8.15
N GLY A 197 -15.05 -15.48 7.26
CA GLY A 197 -16.30 -14.75 7.47
C GLY A 197 -17.46 -15.70 7.78
N ALA A 198 -17.58 -16.81 7.05
CA ALA A 198 -18.62 -17.82 7.25
C ALA A 198 -18.57 -18.49 8.64
N VAL A 199 -17.40 -18.59 9.27
CA VAL A 199 -17.23 -19.18 10.62
C VAL A 199 -17.15 -18.13 11.73
N SER A 200 -17.10 -16.84 11.38
CA SER A 200 -16.92 -15.74 12.33
C SER A 200 -18.18 -15.41 13.16
N ASP A 201 -19.37 -15.88 12.72
CA ASP A 201 -20.67 -15.57 13.35
C ASP A 201 -20.80 -16.01 14.81
N LYS A 202 -20.01 -17.01 15.22
CA LYS A 202 -20.00 -17.54 16.59
C LYS A 202 -18.77 -17.13 17.40
N VAL A 203 -17.93 -16.24 16.85
CA VAL A 203 -16.69 -15.81 17.48
C VAL A 203 -16.92 -14.50 18.21
N TYR A 204 -16.51 -14.46 19.47
CA TYR A 204 -16.60 -13.29 20.34
C TYR A 204 -15.24 -13.08 21.01
N SER A 205 -14.90 -11.82 21.27
CA SER A 205 -13.79 -11.48 22.16
C SER A 205 -14.13 -11.85 23.61
N ASP A 206 -13.13 -11.84 24.48
CA ASP A 206 -13.32 -12.07 25.93
C ASP A 206 -14.26 -11.05 26.57
N GLN A 207 -14.41 -9.88 25.95
CA GLN A 207 -15.34 -8.82 26.35
C GLN A 207 -16.75 -8.98 25.75
N GLY A 208 -17.04 -10.11 25.09
CA GLY A 208 -18.33 -10.39 24.47
C GLY A 208 -18.61 -9.59 23.19
N VAL A 209 -17.59 -8.99 22.57
CA VAL A 209 -17.74 -8.25 21.32
C VAL A 209 -17.68 -9.24 20.15
N PRO A 210 -18.67 -9.27 19.24
CA PRO A 210 -18.65 -10.25 18.16
C PRO A 210 -17.56 -9.91 17.15
N ALA A 211 -16.83 -10.92 16.70
CA ALA A 211 -15.82 -10.81 15.64
C ALA A 211 -16.38 -11.17 14.26
N SER A 212 -17.71 -11.10 14.08
CA SER A 212 -18.32 -11.45 12.81
C SER A 212 -18.12 -10.36 11.74
N PHE A 213 -17.82 -10.80 10.52
CA PHE A 213 -17.67 -9.92 9.36
C PHE A 213 -18.15 -10.66 8.10
N LYS A 214 -18.32 -9.90 7.02
CA LYS A 214 -18.69 -10.44 5.70
C LYS A 214 -17.61 -10.13 4.68
N VAL A 215 -17.60 -10.90 3.61
CA VAL A 215 -16.79 -10.63 2.42
C VAL A 215 -17.73 -10.56 1.24
N PRO A 216 -17.60 -9.56 0.36
CA PRO A 216 -18.48 -9.43 -0.80
C PRO A 216 -18.25 -10.55 -1.77
N THR A 217 -19.28 -10.84 -2.55
CA THR A 217 -19.18 -11.88 -3.56
C THR A 217 -18.22 -11.46 -4.65
N GLY A 218 -17.54 -12.43 -5.25
CA GLY A 218 -16.57 -12.16 -6.31
C GLY A 218 -16.19 -13.38 -7.11
N ALA A 219 -15.44 -13.12 -8.16
CA ALA A 219 -14.92 -14.11 -9.08
C ALA A 219 -13.58 -13.62 -9.65
N VAL A 220 -12.82 -14.52 -10.27
CA VAL A 220 -11.50 -14.22 -10.79
C VAL A 220 -11.40 -14.59 -12.26
N ILE A 221 -10.87 -13.68 -13.04
CA ILE A 221 -10.32 -13.95 -14.37
C ILE A 221 -8.86 -14.37 -14.15
N PRO A 222 -8.50 -15.66 -14.31
CA PRO A 222 -7.22 -16.20 -13.87
C PRO A 222 -6.04 -15.74 -14.74
N PHE A 223 -4.81 -16.03 -14.31
CA PHE A 223 -3.61 -15.88 -15.15
C PHE A 223 -3.75 -16.64 -16.48
N GLY A 224 -3.12 -16.14 -17.56
CA GLY A 224 -3.25 -16.69 -18.91
C GLY A 224 -4.47 -16.18 -19.69
N SER A 225 -5.40 -15.50 -19.01
CA SER A 225 -6.64 -15.03 -19.64
C SER A 225 -6.42 -13.89 -20.64
N MET A 226 -5.45 -13.01 -20.36
CA MET A 226 -5.08 -11.91 -21.24
C MET A 226 -4.45 -12.45 -22.53
N GLU A 227 -3.51 -13.39 -22.38
CA GLU A 227 -2.77 -14.03 -23.45
C GLU A 227 -3.73 -14.77 -24.39
N LEU A 228 -4.66 -15.54 -23.85
CA LEU A 228 -5.69 -16.22 -24.64
C LEU A 228 -6.58 -15.22 -25.41
N ALA A 229 -6.98 -14.11 -24.79
CA ALA A 229 -7.76 -13.06 -25.46
C ALA A 229 -6.97 -12.39 -26.59
N LEU A 230 -5.65 -12.19 -26.40
CA LEU A 230 -4.75 -11.67 -27.43
C LEU A 230 -4.57 -12.66 -28.60
N GLU A 231 -4.50 -13.97 -28.31
CA GLU A 231 -4.45 -15.01 -29.34
C GLU A 231 -5.74 -15.06 -30.16
N GLN A 232 -6.90 -15.04 -29.50
CA GLN A 232 -8.20 -15.04 -30.18
C GLN A 232 -8.44 -13.79 -31.03
N SER A 233 -7.92 -12.65 -30.59
CA SER A 233 -7.96 -11.39 -31.35
C SER A 233 -6.81 -11.23 -32.36
N LYS A 234 -5.94 -12.24 -32.51
CA LYS A 234 -4.75 -12.23 -33.40
C LYS A 234 -3.83 -11.02 -33.17
N SER A 235 -3.75 -10.57 -31.92
CA SER A 235 -2.96 -9.40 -31.50
C SER A 235 -1.73 -9.78 -30.68
N ILE A 236 -1.49 -11.08 -30.46
CA ILE A 236 -0.38 -11.57 -29.63
C ILE A 236 1.00 -11.13 -30.15
N GLU A 237 1.22 -11.14 -31.46
CA GLU A 237 2.50 -10.73 -32.07
C GLU A 237 2.76 -9.23 -31.88
N ALA A 238 1.72 -8.40 -32.04
CA ALA A 238 1.80 -6.97 -31.80
C ALA A 238 2.08 -6.67 -30.32
N PHE A 239 1.45 -7.41 -29.41
CA PHE A 239 1.67 -7.31 -27.98
C PHE A 239 3.11 -7.71 -27.59
N VAL A 240 3.61 -8.85 -28.06
CA VAL A 240 5.00 -9.29 -27.80
C VAL A 240 5.99 -8.23 -28.30
N SER A 241 5.77 -7.66 -29.50
CA SER A 241 6.60 -6.58 -30.03
C SER A 241 6.59 -5.33 -29.14
N LEU A 242 5.45 -4.98 -28.54
CA LEU A 242 5.36 -3.87 -27.59
C LEU A 242 6.13 -4.19 -26.29
N VAL A 243 6.00 -5.39 -25.75
CA VAL A 243 6.72 -5.82 -24.55
C VAL A 243 8.24 -5.79 -24.78
N GLU A 244 8.73 -6.24 -25.93
CA GLU A 244 10.16 -6.18 -26.29
C GLU A 244 10.67 -4.73 -26.39
N LYS A 245 9.87 -3.83 -26.98
CA LYS A 245 10.19 -2.40 -27.01
C LYS A 245 10.24 -1.81 -25.60
N ILE A 246 9.30 -2.19 -24.74
CA ILE A 246 9.28 -1.77 -23.34
C ILE A 246 10.50 -2.32 -22.59
N GLU A 247 10.92 -3.56 -22.84
CA GLU A 247 12.11 -4.15 -22.21
C GLU A 247 13.37 -3.35 -22.54
N THR A 248 13.50 -2.92 -23.80
CA THR A 248 14.72 -2.27 -24.32
C THR A 248 14.71 -0.74 -24.22
N ALA A 249 13.58 -0.11 -23.94
CA ALA A 249 13.46 1.36 -23.87
C ALA A 249 14.34 1.98 -22.75
N THR A 250 15.13 2.98 -23.10
CA THR A 250 15.94 3.73 -22.13
C THR A 250 15.10 4.78 -21.40
N MET A 251 15.54 5.16 -20.19
CA MET A 251 14.81 6.15 -19.36
C MET A 251 15.00 7.59 -19.83
N GLU A 252 16.13 7.89 -20.47
CA GLU A 252 16.57 9.24 -20.80
C GLU A 252 15.91 9.81 -22.07
N SER A 253 15.43 8.95 -22.98
CA SER A 253 14.90 9.38 -24.28
C SER A 253 13.39 9.71 -24.26
N GLY A 254 12.70 9.49 -23.13
CA GLY A 254 11.24 9.59 -23.04
C GLY A 254 10.50 8.55 -23.88
N ASP A 255 11.18 7.55 -24.46
CA ASP A 255 10.55 6.51 -25.26
C ASP A 255 9.69 5.57 -24.42
N LEU A 256 10.11 5.33 -23.17
CA LEU A 256 9.31 4.58 -22.21
C LEU A 256 7.95 5.27 -21.95
N ASP A 257 7.92 6.60 -21.90
CA ASP A 257 6.68 7.36 -21.67
C ASP A 257 5.70 7.26 -22.84
N LYS A 258 6.20 7.05 -24.07
CA LYS A 258 5.37 6.84 -25.25
C LYS A 258 4.81 5.43 -25.34
N LEU A 259 5.49 4.45 -24.71
CA LEU A 259 5.12 3.04 -24.75
C LEU A 259 4.22 2.64 -23.58
N CYS A 260 4.33 3.32 -22.45
CA CYS A 260 3.57 3.05 -21.25
C CYS A 260 2.25 3.83 -21.22
N SER A 261 1.19 3.20 -20.72
CA SER A 261 -0.05 3.91 -20.41
C SER A 261 0.13 4.82 -19.19
N ALA A 262 -0.58 5.95 -19.18
CA ALA A 262 -0.73 6.77 -17.99
C ALA A 262 -1.59 6.02 -16.95
N GLY A 263 -1.17 6.04 -15.68
CA GLY A 263 -1.90 5.42 -14.57
C GLY A 263 -1.07 4.42 -13.77
N LEU A 264 -1.63 3.93 -12.66
CA LEU A 264 -1.05 2.93 -11.76
C LEU A 264 -1.76 1.57 -11.96
N TYR A 265 -1.40 0.53 -11.19
CA TYR A 265 -2.18 -0.71 -11.13
C TYR A 265 -3.65 -0.38 -10.86
N GLU A 266 -4.50 -0.52 -11.88
CA GLU A 266 -5.81 0.11 -11.84
C GLU A 266 -6.80 -0.80 -11.11
N SER A 267 -7.41 -0.28 -10.04
CA SER A 267 -8.64 -0.83 -9.50
C SER A 267 -9.76 0.09 -9.96
N ILE A 268 -10.69 -0.43 -10.76
CA ILE A 268 -11.76 0.37 -11.36
C ILE A 268 -13.05 0.06 -10.58
N PRO A 269 -13.49 0.96 -9.69
CA PRO A 269 -14.74 0.77 -8.97
C PRO A 269 -15.93 0.97 -9.92
N ASN A 270 -17.14 0.64 -9.46
CA ASN A 270 -18.39 1.00 -10.13
C ASN A 270 -18.52 0.53 -11.59
N VAL A 271 -18.17 -0.72 -11.89
CA VAL A 271 -18.26 -1.29 -13.24
C VAL A 271 -19.45 -2.25 -13.34
N SER A 272 -20.34 -2.04 -14.32
CA SER A 272 -21.49 -2.91 -14.57
C SER A 272 -21.11 -4.20 -15.29
N LEU A 273 -21.40 -5.35 -14.68
CA LEU A 273 -21.29 -6.67 -15.34
C LEU A 273 -22.29 -6.87 -16.48
N SER A 274 -23.43 -6.15 -16.47
CA SER A 274 -24.46 -6.32 -17.50
C SER A 274 -24.13 -5.65 -18.83
N ASN A 275 -23.13 -4.77 -18.84
CA ASN A 275 -22.65 -4.12 -20.05
C ASN A 275 -21.28 -4.72 -20.46
N PRO A 276 -21.26 -5.66 -21.43
CA PRO A 276 -20.03 -6.37 -21.79
C PRO A 276 -18.95 -5.46 -22.38
N ILE A 277 -19.33 -4.33 -22.99
CA ILE A 277 -18.39 -3.36 -23.54
C ILE A 277 -17.69 -2.62 -22.41
N VAL A 278 -18.45 -2.08 -21.46
CA VAL A 278 -17.90 -1.37 -20.29
C VAL A 278 -17.05 -2.30 -19.44
N PHE A 279 -17.55 -3.51 -19.16
CA PHE A 279 -16.81 -4.50 -18.38
C PHE A 279 -15.54 -4.97 -19.10
N GLY A 280 -15.61 -5.29 -20.39
CA GLY A 280 -14.45 -5.68 -21.19
C GLY A 280 -13.38 -4.58 -21.26
N ASN A 281 -13.80 -3.31 -21.39
CA ASN A 281 -12.89 -2.16 -21.34
C ASN A 281 -12.22 -2.03 -19.96
N ALA A 282 -12.96 -2.23 -18.87
CA ALA A 282 -12.40 -2.21 -17.52
C ALA A 282 -11.37 -3.34 -17.33
N VAL A 283 -11.68 -4.58 -17.72
CA VAL A 283 -10.72 -5.70 -17.66
C VAL A 283 -9.47 -5.41 -18.48
N SER A 284 -9.64 -4.86 -19.69
CA SER A 284 -8.52 -4.50 -20.57
C SER A 284 -7.64 -3.41 -19.97
N ARG A 285 -8.23 -2.42 -19.28
CA ARG A 285 -7.49 -1.39 -18.53
C ARG A 285 -6.71 -1.98 -17.37
N VAL A 286 -7.29 -2.90 -16.59
CA VAL A 286 -6.58 -3.60 -15.51
C VAL A 286 -5.37 -4.38 -16.06
N TRP A 287 -5.53 -5.08 -17.18
CA TRP A 287 -4.41 -5.76 -17.84
C TRP A 287 -3.34 -4.78 -18.35
N ALA A 288 -3.75 -3.69 -19.01
CA ALA A 288 -2.85 -2.65 -19.48
C ALA A 288 -2.07 -2.00 -18.32
N SER A 289 -2.66 -1.93 -17.12
CA SER A 289 -2.02 -1.36 -15.93
C SER A 289 -0.72 -2.08 -15.53
N LEU A 290 -0.56 -3.35 -15.95
CA LEU A 290 0.69 -4.09 -15.81
C LEU A 290 1.85 -3.38 -16.49
N TYR A 291 1.62 -2.65 -17.58
CA TYR A 291 2.65 -1.99 -18.41
C TYR A 291 2.69 -0.46 -18.25
N THR A 292 2.19 0.05 -17.12
CA THR A 292 2.39 1.45 -16.74
C THR A 292 3.88 1.72 -16.51
N ARG A 293 4.31 2.97 -16.74
CA ARG A 293 5.73 3.37 -16.62
C ARG A 293 6.31 2.89 -15.29
N ARG A 294 5.53 3.05 -14.24
CA ARG A 294 5.92 2.73 -12.89
C ARG A 294 6.02 1.23 -12.63
N ALA A 295 5.05 0.45 -13.09
CA ALA A 295 5.08 -1.01 -12.95
C ALA A 295 6.26 -1.63 -13.72
N VAL A 296 6.54 -1.11 -14.92
CA VAL A 296 7.71 -1.51 -15.72
C VAL A 296 9.00 -1.25 -14.97
N LEU A 297 9.18 -0.03 -14.47
CA LEU A 297 10.39 0.37 -13.79
C LEU A 297 10.58 -0.35 -12.44
N SER A 298 9.51 -0.59 -11.68
CA SER A 298 9.52 -1.40 -10.46
C SER A 298 10.03 -2.82 -10.76
N ARG A 299 9.50 -3.47 -11.80
CA ARG A 299 9.97 -4.80 -12.23
C ARG A 299 11.43 -4.80 -12.69
N ARG A 300 11.88 -3.76 -13.41
CA ARG A 300 13.30 -3.61 -13.77
C ARG A 300 14.20 -3.54 -12.53
N ALA A 301 13.80 -2.75 -11.52
CA ALA A 301 14.54 -2.65 -10.27
C ALA A 301 14.57 -3.99 -9.51
N ALA A 302 13.51 -4.79 -9.61
CA ALA A 302 13.44 -6.14 -9.04
C ALA A 302 14.11 -7.23 -9.90
N GLY A 303 14.67 -6.89 -11.08
CA GLY A 303 15.27 -7.86 -12.00
C GLY A 303 14.27 -8.81 -12.66
N VAL A 304 12.99 -8.44 -12.72
CA VAL A 304 11.91 -9.22 -13.34
C VAL A 304 11.71 -8.76 -14.79
N ALA A 305 11.84 -9.69 -15.75
CA ALA A 305 11.61 -9.38 -17.15
C ALA A 305 10.14 -9.04 -17.40
N GLN A 306 9.87 -8.10 -18.32
CA GLN A 306 8.52 -7.61 -18.58
C GLN A 306 7.61 -8.70 -19.18
N LYS A 307 8.19 -9.66 -19.90
CA LYS A 307 7.51 -10.82 -20.48
C LYS A 307 7.08 -11.87 -19.46
N ASP A 308 7.69 -11.90 -18.28
CA ASP A 308 7.38 -12.89 -17.23
C ASP A 308 6.27 -12.39 -16.31
N ALA A 309 5.85 -11.13 -16.48
CA ALA A 309 4.78 -10.52 -15.72
C ALA A 309 3.41 -11.03 -16.19
N THR A 310 2.58 -11.52 -15.27
CA THR A 310 1.23 -12.01 -15.54
C THR A 310 0.22 -11.34 -14.60
N MET A 311 -1.04 -11.22 -15.04
CA MET A 311 -2.11 -10.56 -14.29
C MET A 311 -3.38 -11.40 -14.25
N ALA A 312 -3.89 -11.64 -13.05
CA ALA A 312 -5.25 -12.11 -12.80
C ALA A 312 -6.12 -10.92 -12.38
N VAL A 313 -7.41 -10.95 -12.72
CA VAL A 313 -8.35 -9.86 -12.39
C VAL A 313 -9.39 -10.36 -11.40
N LEU A 314 -9.32 -9.85 -10.17
CA LEU A 314 -10.36 -10.03 -9.15
C LEU A 314 -11.52 -9.10 -9.45
N VAL A 315 -12.69 -9.67 -9.70
CA VAL A 315 -13.96 -8.97 -9.93
C VAL A 315 -14.84 -9.20 -8.72
N GLN A 316 -15.33 -8.14 -8.12
CA GLN A 316 -15.97 -8.23 -6.82
C GLN A 316 -17.09 -7.21 -6.69
N GLU A 317 -18.13 -7.60 -5.97
CA GLU A 317 -19.27 -6.74 -5.66
C GLU A 317 -18.78 -5.46 -4.96
N LEU A 318 -19.11 -4.32 -5.56
CA LEU A 318 -18.87 -3.02 -4.96
C LEU A 318 -19.95 -2.74 -3.91
N LEU A 319 -19.52 -2.30 -2.74
CA LEU A 319 -20.41 -1.86 -1.69
C LEU A 319 -20.55 -0.34 -1.69
N SER A 320 -21.66 0.17 -1.13
CA SER A 320 -21.86 1.59 -0.86
C SER A 320 -21.73 1.82 0.66
N PRO A 321 -20.50 2.03 1.16
CA PRO A 321 -20.24 2.16 2.59
C PRO A 321 -20.46 3.59 3.11
N ASP A 322 -20.77 3.69 4.40
CA ASP A 322 -20.77 4.97 5.12
C ASP A 322 -19.37 5.34 5.62
N LEU A 323 -18.59 4.32 5.97
CA LEU A 323 -17.20 4.43 6.40
C LEU A 323 -16.35 3.34 5.72
N SER A 324 -15.15 3.70 5.31
CA SER A 324 -14.08 2.77 4.95
C SER A 324 -12.99 2.80 6.00
N PHE A 325 -12.19 1.74 6.11
CA PHE A 325 -11.09 1.68 7.06
C PHE A 325 -9.92 0.84 6.56
N VAL A 326 -8.74 1.13 7.11
CA VAL A 326 -7.56 0.26 7.09
C VAL A 326 -7.22 -0.10 8.53
N LEU A 327 -6.98 -1.39 8.78
CA LEU A 327 -6.81 -1.97 10.10
C LEU A 327 -5.47 -2.68 10.18
N HIS A 328 -4.65 -2.30 11.17
CA HIS A 328 -3.37 -2.93 11.46
C HIS A 328 -3.45 -3.64 12.81
N THR A 329 -3.13 -4.93 12.85
CA THR A 329 -3.11 -5.69 14.11
C THR A 329 -1.79 -5.57 14.86
N LEU A 330 -0.83 -4.84 14.31
CA LEU A 330 0.39 -4.41 14.96
C LEU A 330 0.55 -2.93 14.68
N SER A 331 0.65 -2.11 15.73
CA SER A 331 0.71 -0.66 15.53
C SER A 331 1.80 -0.28 14.52
N PRO A 332 1.48 0.55 13.51
CA PRO A 332 2.46 1.14 12.61
C PRO A 332 3.45 2.05 13.32
N THR A 333 3.04 2.64 14.45
CA THR A 333 3.72 3.77 15.07
C THR A 333 4.66 3.33 16.18
N ASP A 334 4.19 2.49 17.10
CA ASP A 334 4.94 2.10 18.30
C ASP A 334 5.22 0.59 18.38
N HIS A 335 4.80 -0.19 17.38
CA HIS A 335 4.94 -1.64 17.33
C HIS A 335 4.29 -2.37 18.53
N ASP A 336 3.26 -1.80 19.14
CA ASP A 336 2.52 -2.49 20.20
C ASP A 336 1.74 -3.70 19.64
N HIS A 337 2.13 -4.89 20.11
CA HIS A 337 1.47 -6.15 19.76
C HIS A 337 0.13 -6.36 20.48
N ASN A 338 -0.21 -5.53 21.46
CA ASN A 338 -1.42 -5.66 22.26
C ASN A 338 -2.57 -4.82 21.75
N SER A 339 -2.37 -4.00 20.72
CA SER A 339 -3.39 -3.13 20.16
C SER A 339 -3.60 -3.37 18.67
N VAL A 340 -4.81 -3.02 18.23
CA VAL A 340 -5.20 -2.94 16.83
C VAL A 340 -5.46 -1.47 16.54
N GLU A 341 -4.81 -0.93 15.53
CA GLU A 341 -5.01 0.45 15.08
C GLU A 341 -5.84 0.48 13.80
N ALA A 342 -6.76 1.43 13.72
CA ALA A 342 -7.59 1.65 12.55
C ALA A 342 -7.52 3.11 12.09
N GLU A 343 -7.28 3.31 10.80
CA GLU A 343 -7.58 4.57 10.12
C GLU A 343 -8.90 4.44 9.36
N ILE A 344 -9.78 5.42 9.52
CA ILE A 344 -11.16 5.37 9.06
C ILE A 344 -11.44 6.63 8.26
N ALA A 345 -12.09 6.50 7.11
CA ALA A 345 -12.54 7.60 6.26
C ALA A 345 -14.05 7.51 6.00
N PRO A 346 -14.68 8.65 5.63
CA PRO A 346 -16.06 8.65 5.16
C PRO A 346 -16.14 8.08 3.74
N GLY A 347 -17.21 7.34 3.45
CA GLY A 347 -17.49 6.82 2.11
C GLY A 347 -16.54 5.68 1.69
N LEU A 348 -16.17 5.67 0.41
CA LEU A 348 -15.38 4.63 -0.24
C LEU A 348 -13.94 4.53 0.31
N GLY A 349 -13.31 3.36 0.13
CA GLY A 349 -11.92 3.10 0.56
C GLY A 349 -10.89 3.95 -0.19
N GLU A 350 -11.23 4.34 -1.41
CA GLU A 350 -10.46 5.24 -2.25
C GLU A 350 -10.17 6.58 -1.56
N THR A 351 -11.01 7.05 -0.62
CA THR A 351 -10.70 8.25 0.17
C THR A 351 -9.44 8.08 1.02
N LEU A 352 -9.13 6.88 1.50
CA LEU A 352 -7.88 6.56 2.20
C LEU A 352 -6.73 6.29 1.22
N ALA A 353 -7.02 5.64 0.09
CA ALA A 353 -5.99 5.18 -0.85
C ALA A 353 -5.50 6.27 -1.82
N SER A 354 -6.35 7.26 -2.17
CA SER A 354 -6.08 8.17 -3.30
C SER A 354 -5.23 9.40 -2.94
N GLY A 355 -4.50 9.38 -1.82
CA GLY A 355 -3.71 10.53 -1.35
C GLY A 355 -4.55 11.81 -1.16
N THR A 356 -5.88 11.69 -0.94
CA THR A 356 -6.76 12.85 -0.75
C THR A 356 -6.28 13.64 0.47
N ARG A 357 -6.09 14.94 0.31
CA ARG A 357 -5.61 15.81 1.41
C ARG A 357 -6.55 15.74 2.61
N GLY A 358 -5.99 15.41 3.76
CA GLY A 358 -6.64 15.39 5.05
C GLY A 358 -6.22 14.21 5.91
N THR A 359 -6.58 14.27 7.18
CA THR A 359 -6.35 13.25 8.19
C THR A 359 -7.58 12.33 8.27
N PRO A 360 -7.40 11.00 8.44
CA PRO A 360 -8.49 10.10 8.79
C PRO A 360 -8.82 10.15 10.29
N TRP A 361 -9.95 9.54 10.68
CA TRP A 361 -10.16 9.24 12.10
C TRP A 361 -9.21 8.10 12.46
N ARG A 362 -8.55 8.19 13.61
CA ARG A 362 -7.71 7.10 14.11
C ARG A 362 -8.23 6.58 15.44
N LEU A 363 -8.39 5.26 15.52
CA LEU A 363 -8.73 4.55 16.74
C LEU A 363 -7.63 3.52 17.06
N SER A 364 -7.33 3.35 18.34
CA SER A 364 -6.58 2.20 18.86
C SER A 364 -7.49 1.40 19.78
N SER A 365 -7.54 0.08 19.59
CA SER A 365 -8.30 -0.85 20.41
C SER A 365 -7.37 -1.90 21.00
N GLY A 366 -7.34 -2.03 22.32
CA GLY A 366 -6.61 -3.12 22.98
C GLY A 366 -7.27 -4.48 22.69
N LYS A 367 -6.44 -5.49 22.40
CA LYS A 367 -6.87 -6.85 22.03
C LYS A 367 -7.48 -7.61 23.21
N PHE A 368 -7.06 -7.31 24.43
CA PHE A 368 -7.39 -8.09 25.63
C PHE A 368 -8.25 -7.32 26.65
N ASP A 369 -8.05 -6.01 26.76
CA ASP A 369 -8.74 -5.16 27.74
C ASP A 369 -10.02 -4.50 27.18
N GLY A 370 -10.20 -4.52 25.85
CA GLY A 370 -11.30 -3.86 25.17
C GLY A 370 -11.29 -2.33 25.28
N LEU A 371 -10.17 -1.74 25.68
CA LEU A 371 -10.00 -0.29 25.80
C LEU A 371 -9.86 0.31 24.41
N VAL A 372 -10.67 1.33 24.11
CA VAL A 372 -10.59 2.07 22.85
C VAL A 372 -10.15 3.50 23.11
N ARG A 373 -9.15 3.95 22.37
CA ARG A 373 -8.63 5.32 22.38
C ARG A 373 -8.87 5.96 21.02
N THR A 374 -9.38 7.20 21.03
CA THR A 374 -9.39 8.04 19.83
C THR A 374 -8.05 8.76 19.76
N LEU A 375 -7.30 8.49 18.69
CA LEU A 375 -5.98 9.06 18.45
C LEU A 375 -6.05 10.31 17.56
N ALA A 376 -7.00 10.36 16.62
CA ALA A 376 -7.21 11.51 15.74
C ALA A 376 -8.67 11.63 15.28
N PHE A 377 -9.08 12.86 14.95
CA PHE A 377 -10.33 13.14 14.23
C PHE A 377 -10.04 13.46 12.77
N ALA A 378 -10.95 13.06 11.88
CA ALA A 378 -10.78 13.31 10.45
C ALA A 378 -11.05 14.76 10.05
N ASN A 379 -10.44 15.19 8.94
CA ASN A 379 -10.66 16.52 8.34
C ASN A 379 -10.61 16.54 6.79
N PHE A 380 -10.73 15.39 6.11
CA PHE A 380 -10.92 15.32 4.65
C PHE A 380 -11.97 16.31 4.16
N SER A 381 -11.64 17.05 3.10
CA SER A 381 -12.55 18.01 2.48
C SER A 381 -13.68 17.33 1.72
N GLU A 382 -13.40 16.17 1.11
CA GLU A 382 -14.33 15.43 0.26
C GLU A 382 -14.34 13.94 0.63
N GLU A 383 -15.51 13.31 0.51
CA GLU A 383 -15.68 11.85 0.52
C GLU A 383 -16.03 11.35 -0.89
N LEU A 384 -15.57 10.14 -1.21
CA LEU A 384 -15.88 9.48 -2.47
C LEU A 384 -17.06 8.53 -2.30
N LEU A 385 -18.04 8.61 -3.21
CA LEU A 385 -19.22 7.74 -3.22
C LEU A 385 -19.53 7.25 -4.63
N VAL A 386 -20.37 6.22 -4.71
CA VAL A 386 -21.08 5.83 -5.93
C VAL A 386 -22.54 6.27 -5.84
N LEU A 387 -23.04 6.90 -6.90
CA LEU A 387 -24.46 7.21 -7.02
C LEU A 387 -25.25 5.92 -7.25
N GLY A 388 -26.12 5.54 -6.31
CA GLY A 388 -26.94 4.33 -6.42
C GLY A 388 -27.89 4.28 -7.63
N ALA A 389 -28.14 5.40 -8.30
CA ALA A 389 -28.94 5.50 -9.52
C ALA A 389 -28.15 6.02 -10.75
N GLY A 390 -26.83 6.17 -10.63
CA GLY A 390 -25.95 6.57 -11.73
C GLY A 390 -25.54 5.39 -12.61
N PRO A 391 -24.90 5.65 -13.78
CA PRO A 391 -24.26 4.59 -14.54
C PRO A 391 -23.15 3.93 -13.72
N ALA A 392 -23.03 2.61 -13.85
CA ALA A 392 -21.89 1.85 -13.35
C ALA A 392 -20.86 1.71 -14.49
N ASP A 393 -20.17 2.82 -14.75
CA ASP A 393 -19.24 3.04 -15.86
C ASP A 393 -17.77 3.22 -15.45
N GLY A 394 -17.45 3.06 -14.17
CA GLY A 394 -16.11 3.27 -13.63
C GLY A 394 -15.97 4.53 -12.76
N GLU A 395 -16.94 5.43 -12.79
CA GLU A 395 -16.82 6.75 -12.18
C GLU A 395 -17.31 6.78 -10.72
N VAL A 396 -16.71 7.69 -9.93
CA VAL A 396 -17.08 8.00 -8.55
C VAL A 396 -17.39 9.49 -8.42
N ILE A 397 -18.23 9.85 -7.44
CA ILE A 397 -18.54 11.25 -7.15
C ILE A 397 -17.82 11.72 -5.89
N ARG A 398 -17.49 13.01 -5.85
CA ARG A 398 -16.89 13.70 -4.70
C ARG A 398 -17.96 14.57 -4.04
N LEU A 399 -18.15 14.40 -2.74
CA LEU A 399 -19.03 15.27 -1.95
C LEU A 399 -18.29 15.88 -0.78
N THR A 400 -18.58 17.14 -0.47
CA THR A 400 -18.01 17.79 0.73
C THR A 400 -18.47 17.08 1.99
N VAL A 401 -17.52 16.79 2.89
CA VAL A 401 -17.80 16.08 4.14
C VAL A 401 -18.41 17.03 5.17
N ASP A 402 -19.57 16.67 5.72
CA ASP A 402 -20.18 17.38 6.86
C ASP A 402 -19.92 16.62 8.17
N TYR A 403 -18.80 16.96 8.82
CA TYR A 403 -18.38 16.33 10.08
C TYR A 403 -19.35 16.55 11.24
N SER A 404 -20.21 17.58 11.19
CA SER A 404 -21.21 17.82 12.24
C SER A 404 -22.29 16.74 12.29
N LYS A 405 -22.41 15.93 11.23
CA LYS A 405 -23.38 14.84 11.10
C LYS A 405 -22.76 13.45 11.18
N LYS A 406 -21.43 13.31 11.13
CA LYS A 406 -20.76 12.01 11.11
C LYS A 406 -20.68 11.44 12.55
N PRO A 407 -21.25 10.25 12.83
CA PRO A 407 -21.21 9.64 14.17
C PRO A 407 -19.78 9.46 14.71
N MET A 408 -18.83 9.17 13.82
CA MET A 408 -17.41 9.12 14.18
C MET A 408 -16.90 10.41 14.83
N THR A 409 -17.40 11.58 14.46
CA THR A 409 -17.01 12.84 15.07
C THR A 409 -17.80 13.13 16.35
N ILE A 410 -19.12 13.01 16.30
CA ILE A 410 -19.99 13.55 17.36
C ILE A 410 -20.34 12.55 18.47
N ASP A 411 -20.22 11.23 18.22
CA ASP A 411 -20.69 10.19 19.14
C ASP A 411 -19.51 9.36 19.71
N PRO A 412 -19.09 9.60 20.98
CA PRO A 412 -18.04 8.82 21.62
C PRO A 412 -18.44 7.36 21.92
N ILE A 413 -19.73 7.07 22.03
CA ILE A 413 -20.23 5.70 22.22
C ILE A 413 -20.08 4.92 20.91
N PHE A 414 -20.48 5.53 19.79
CA PHE A 414 -20.28 4.96 18.46
C PHE A 414 -18.80 4.64 18.21
N ARG A 415 -17.90 5.61 18.42
CA ARG A 415 -16.45 5.39 18.25
C ARG A 415 -15.93 4.22 19.08
N ARG A 416 -16.33 4.13 20.35
CA ARG A 416 -15.92 3.03 21.23
C ARG A 416 -16.43 1.68 20.73
N GLN A 417 -17.71 1.60 20.34
CA GLN A 417 -18.30 0.35 19.85
C GLN A 417 -17.67 -0.09 18.52
N LEU A 418 -17.43 0.85 17.60
CA LEU A 418 -16.74 0.56 16.34
C LEU A 418 -15.30 0.11 16.60
N GLY A 419 -14.55 0.82 17.45
CA GLY A 419 -13.17 0.45 17.82
C GLY A 419 -13.10 -0.95 18.43
N GLN A 420 -14.00 -1.28 19.35
CA GLN A 420 -14.10 -2.62 19.94
C GLN A 420 -14.40 -3.69 18.88
N ARG A 421 -15.28 -3.38 17.93
CA ARG A 421 -15.63 -4.29 16.83
C ARG A 421 -14.46 -4.54 15.89
N LEU A 422 -13.75 -3.49 15.51
CA LEU A 422 -12.55 -3.55 14.68
C LEU A 422 -11.43 -4.32 15.40
N GLY A 423 -11.22 -4.08 16.69
CA GLY A 423 -10.26 -4.81 17.51
C GLY A 423 -10.57 -6.31 17.58
N ALA A 424 -11.84 -6.69 17.78
CA ALA A 424 -12.26 -8.09 17.84
C ALA A 424 -12.03 -8.81 16.50
N VAL A 425 -12.33 -8.17 15.36
CA VAL A 425 -12.08 -8.76 14.04
C VAL A 425 -10.61 -8.80 13.70
N GLY A 426 -9.85 -7.72 13.93
CA GLY A 426 -8.41 -7.70 13.72
C GLY A 426 -7.72 -8.82 14.48
N PHE A 427 -8.01 -8.96 15.76
CA PHE A 427 -7.44 -10.04 16.58
C PHE A 427 -7.85 -11.44 16.10
N PHE A 428 -9.11 -11.62 15.68
CA PHE A 428 -9.57 -12.89 15.11
C PHE A 428 -8.79 -13.25 13.84
N LEU A 429 -8.62 -12.29 12.91
CA LEU A 429 -7.89 -12.49 11.67
C LEU A 429 -6.41 -12.80 11.95
N GLU A 430 -5.75 -12.01 12.80
CA GLU A 430 -4.36 -12.25 13.21
C GLU A 430 -4.16 -13.67 13.74
N ARG A 431 -5.06 -14.16 14.61
CA ARG A 431 -4.98 -15.53 15.12
C ARG A 431 -5.18 -16.60 14.04
N LYS A 432 -6.00 -16.32 13.03
CA LYS A 432 -6.29 -17.27 11.94
C LYS A 432 -5.18 -17.33 10.89
N PHE A 433 -4.53 -16.20 10.64
CA PHE A 433 -3.40 -16.12 9.70
C PHE A 433 -2.04 -16.39 10.38
N GLY A 434 -1.95 -16.27 11.70
CA GLY A 434 -0.75 -16.60 12.48
C GLY A 434 0.34 -15.52 12.45
N CYS A 435 0.05 -14.35 11.87
CA CYS A 435 0.95 -13.20 11.81
C CYS A 435 0.15 -11.89 11.89
N PRO A 436 0.80 -10.74 12.16
CA PRO A 436 0.15 -9.45 12.07
C PRO A 436 -0.48 -9.22 10.70
N GLN A 437 -1.64 -8.57 10.68
CA GLN A 437 -2.43 -8.34 9.47
C GLN A 437 -2.55 -6.84 9.19
N ASP A 438 -2.53 -6.52 7.90
CA ASP A 438 -3.00 -5.28 7.32
C ASP A 438 -4.28 -5.60 6.55
N VAL A 439 -5.37 -4.91 6.91
CA VAL A 439 -6.72 -5.28 6.51
C VAL A 439 -7.49 -4.02 6.16
N GLU A 440 -7.75 -3.81 4.88
CA GLU A 440 -8.73 -2.79 4.50
C GLU A 440 -10.17 -3.35 4.72
N GLY A 441 -11.16 -2.47 4.77
CA GLY A 441 -12.56 -2.84 4.91
C GLY A 441 -13.51 -1.65 4.92
N CYS A 442 -14.80 -1.92 5.12
CA CYS A 442 -15.81 -0.90 5.22
C CYS A 442 -16.96 -1.28 6.16
N VAL A 443 -17.69 -0.25 6.58
CA VAL A 443 -18.91 -0.35 7.37
C VAL A 443 -20.07 0.06 6.49
N VAL A 444 -20.99 -0.87 6.27
CA VAL A 444 -22.23 -0.62 5.55
C VAL A 444 -23.37 -0.58 6.56
N GLU A 445 -23.99 0.60 6.72
CA GLU A 445 -25.26 0.72 7.42
C GLU A 445 -26.37 0.24 6.50
N LYS A 446 -27.16 -0.76 6.95
CA LYS A 446 -28.36 -1.14 6.19
C LYS A 446 -29.40 -0.03 6.35
N THR A 447 -29.55 0.80 5.32
CA THR A 447 -30.83 1.46 5.04
C THR A 447 -31.82 0.39 4.58
N SER A 448 -32.50 -0.26 5.53
CA SER A 448 -33.66 -1.06 5.18
C SER A 448 -34.72 -0.14 4.59
N SER A 449 -35.05 -0.40 3.32
CA SER A 449 -36.17 0.15 2.58
C SER A 449 -37.42 0.32 3.46
N LEU A 450 -37.94 1.56 3.50
CA LEU A 450 -39.19 2.02 4.12
C LEU A 450 -39.41 1.70 5.61
N SER A 451 -39.12 2.67 6.50
CA SER A 451 -40.14 3.43 7.28
C SER A 451 -39.49 4.39 8.30
N LYS A 452 -40.01 5.63 8.33
CA LYS A 452 -39.74 6.69 9.33
C LYS A 452 -40.12 6.24 10.75
N LEU A 453 -39.37 6.70 11.77
CA LEU A 453 -39.83 7.61 12.84
C LEU A 453 -38.74 7.84 13.91
N ALA A 454 -38.44 9.10 14.19
CA ALA A 454 -37.85 9.56 15.46
C ALA A 454 -38.97 9.81 16.50
N PRO A 455 -38.71 10.13 17.79
CA PRO A 455 -37.50 10.00 18.61
C PRO A 455 -37.75 9.22 19.94
N ASN A 456 -36.75 8.53 20.50
CA ASN A 456 -36.39 8.56 21.95
C ASN A 456 -35.25 7.59 22.33
N PRO A 457 -34.55 7.84 23.45
CA PRO A 457 -33.19 7.37 23.73
C PRO A 457 -33.17 5.98 24.36
N SER A 458 -31.96 5.42 24.44
CA SER A 458 -31.60 4.15 25.07
C SER A 458 -32.15 2.91 24.36
N LYS A 459 -31.32 2.32 23.48
CA LYS A 459 -31.19 0.86 23.32
C LYS A 459 -29.98 0.55 22.44
N SER A 460 -29.11 -0.26 23.01
CA SER A 460 -28.08 -1.11 22.41
C SER A 460 -28.03 -1.14 20.87
N PHE A 461 -26.82 -0.95 20.33
CA PHE A 461 -26.39 -1.39 19.01
C PHE A 461 -26.62 -2.91 18.88
N ASN A 462 -27.85 -3.29 18.56
CA ASN A 462 -28.24 -4.65 18.29
C ASN A 462 -29.24 -4.61 17.13
N LYS A 463 -28.72 -4.29 15.92
CA LYS A 463 -29.32 -4.59 14.61
C LYS A 463 -28.38 -4.19 13.46
N LYS A 464 -27.64 -5.19 12.95
CA LYS A 464 -27.17 -5.36 11.56
C LYS A 464 -26.41 -4.21 10.86
N SER A 465 -25.39 -3.63 11.50
CA SER A 465 -24.25 -3.03 10.78
C SER A 465 -23.35 -4.17 10.31
N HIS A 466 -22.98 -4.21 9.02
CA HIS A 466 -22.08 -5.25 8.51
C HIS A 466 -20.70 -4.66 8.30
N MET A 467 -19.72 -5.26 8.96
CA MET A 467 -18.32 -4.97 8.69
C MET A 467 -17.86 -5.90 7.58
N VAL A 468 -17.26 -5.30 6.56
CA VAL A 468 -16.75 -6.00 5.39
C VAL A 468 -15.25 -5.76 5.32
N SER A 469 -14.47 -6.80 5.09
CA SER A 469 -13.01 -6.71 5.01
C SER A 469 -12.52 -7.11 3.61
N GLN A 470 -11.67 -6.28 3.03
CA GLN A 470 -10.89 -6.38 1.77
C GLN A 470 -9.87 -5.26 1.87
N ARG A 471 -8.54 -5.38 1.75
CA ARG A 471 -7.59 -6.22 1.00
C ARG A 471 -6.36 -6.49 1.90
N MET A 472 -5.58 -7.54 1.59
CA MET A 472 -4.19 -7.76 2.08
C MET A 472 -3.18 -7.28 1.03
#